data_AF-A0A9E2BZ81-F1
#
_entry.id   AF-A0A9E2BZ81-F1
#
_cell.length_a   1.000
_cell.length_b   1.000
_cell.length_c   1.000
_cell.angle_alpha   90.00
_cell.angle_beta   90.00
_cell.angle_gamma   90.00
#
_symmetry.space_group_name_H-M   'P 1'
#
loop_
_entity.id
_entity.type
_entity.pdbx_description
1 polymer ?
#
loop_
_entity_poly.entity_id
_entity_poly.type
_entity_poly.pdbx_seq_one_letter_code
_entity_poly.pdbx_strand_id
1 'polypeptide(L)'
;MRLRYLSGVLIFLYLCSWAFAQTPIELKRADLLTTKTGPNGVIRHLDGDVWILQDTLSVTCEHARFEEATGILYSEEKVHFIEPTRQMWADKATYFEKDGRAIAEGHVRILQDSILVHCDRVNYNEDREEALLYGNVSIFSMTDRVMITGDHGKYNRAREYGMMTEQPVLTRHFESDDSLVIQGRIIEYFFGEEFAVVTDSVQIIREEFHAWGQKLFYWEKAERAKLFGAPLLKHNFDILAADTVDAYFAENKLIRVILTGQALATSPVDTVLLKPVNRMTGHVMEFIFLDDEIDSIYVNGNATSTYYIREEGEGKGANVVSGDKINMWMSEGQMSWIYVEGGTEGTYYPNRLAGQIEEEDGRVKLTEREF
;
A
#
# COMPACT_ATOMS: atom_id res chain seq x y z
N MET A 1 3.93 10.12 51.22
CA MET A 1 4.11 11.58 51.11
C MET A 1 3.01 12.09 50.19
N ARG A 2 2.16 13.01 50.69
CA ARG A 2 1.05 13.67 49.97
C ARG A 2 1.64 14.50 48.80
N LEU A 3 0.98 14.67 47.65
CA LEU A 3 -0.13 15.62 47.50
C LEU A 3 -1.04 15.29 46.31
N ARG A 4 -2.31 15.67 46.49
CA ARG A 4 -3.49 15.51 45.63
C ARG A 4 -3.55 16.63 44.60
N TYR A 5 -4.09 16.36 43.41
CA TYR A 5 -5.11 17.21 42.80
C TYR A 5 -6.25 16.33 42.26
N LEU A 6 -7.40 16.50 42.90
CA LEU A 6 -8.74 16.20 42.40
C LEU A 6 -9.17 17.38 41.52
N SER A 7 -9.73 17.12 40.35
CA SER A 7 -10.83 17.87 39.67
C SER A 7 -10.84 17.41 38.21
N GLY A 8 -11.93 17.00 37.57
CA GLY A 8 -13.30 16.78 37.97
C GLY A 8 -13.97 16.04 36.82
N VAL A 9 -14.84 15.11 37.15
CA VAL A 9 -15.86 14.57 36.25
C VAL A 9 -16.74 15.75 35.83
N LEU A 10 -16.81 16.04 34.54
CA LEU A 10 -17.87 16.85 33.94
C LEU A 10 -18.17 16.33 32.54
N ILE A 11 -19.05 15.33 32.55
CA ILE A 11 -20.00 15.06 31.48
C ILE A 11 -20.74 16.37 31.20
N PHE A 12 -20.55 16.95 30.01
CA PHE A 12 -21.54 17.84 29.42
C PHE A 12 -22.00 17.23 28.10
N LEU A 13 -23.08 16.46 28.23
CA LEU A 13 -24.15 16.45 27.23
C LEU A 13 -24.51 17.91 26.92
N TYR A 14 -24.08 18.44 25.78
CA TYR A 14 -24.91 19.40 25.07
C TYR A 14 -25.65 18.64 23.99
N LEU A 15 -26.91 18.35 24.33
CA LEU A 15 -27.96 18.05 23.39
C LEU A 15 -27.97 19.09 22.27
N CYS A 16 -27.98 18.56 21.05
CA CYS A 16 -28.69 19.08 19.89
C CYS A 16 -29.82 20.04 20.27
N SER A 17 -29.68 21.33 19.93
CA SER A 17 -30.75 22.30 19.63
C SER A 17 -30.24 23.73 19.77
N TRP A 18 -29.42 24.18 18.82
CA TRP A 18 -29.48 25.57 18.38
C TRP A 18 -29.77 25.53 16.90
N ALA A 19 -30.84 26.20 16.49
CA ALA A 19 -31.12 26.44 15.09
C ALA A 19 -29.83 26.90 14.42
N PHE A 20 -29.44 26.25 13.32
CA PHE A 20 -28.33 26.68 12.46
C PHE A 20 -28.66 28.09 11.96
N ALA A 21 -28.30 29.11 12.72
CA ALA A 21 -27.87 30.36 12.12
C ALA A 21 -26.41 30.11 11.77
N GLN A 22 -26.14 29.78 10.49
CA GLN A 22 -24.81 29.98 9.94
C GLN A 22 -24.33 31.36 10.39
N THR A 23 -23.13 31.43 10.98
CA THR A 23 -22.55 32.72 11.33
C THR A 23 -22.54 33.58 10.08
N PRO A 24 -22.86 34.88 10.18
CA PRO A 24 -22.86 35.75 9.02
C PRO A 24 -21.49 35.73 8.34
N ILE A 25 -21.49 35.69 7.01
CA ILE A 25 -20.27 35.90 6.24
C ILE A 25 -19.82 37.35 6.45
N GLU A 26 -18.65 37.54 7.04
CA GLU A 26 -18.05 38.84 7.31
C GLU A 26 -16.96 39.16 6.28
N LEU A 27 -17.15 40.22 5.51
CA LEU A 27 -16.07 40.79 4.70
C LEU A 27 -15.12 41.56 5.62
N LYS A 28 -13.88 41.08 5.76
CA LYS A 28 -12.83 41.77 6.52
C LYS A 28 -12.08 42.79 5.67
N ARG A 29 -11.89 42.49 4.39
CA ARG A 29 -11.15 43.35 3.44
C ARG A 29 -11.51 43.06 1.99
N ALA A 30 -11.53 44.11 1.18
CA ALA A 30 -11.43 44.09 -0.28
C ALA A 30 -11.08 45.51 -0.76
N ASP A 31 -10.39 45.65 -1.89
CA ASP A 31 -10.13 46.96 -2.50
C ASP A 31 -11.39 47.58 -3.09
N LEU A 32 -12.26 46.74 -3.66
CA LEU A 32 -13.54 47.15 -4.24
C LEU A 32 -14.66 46.15 -3.91
N LEU A 33 -15.81 46.69 -3.49
CA LEU A 33 -17.07 45.95 -3.36
C LEU A 33 -18.11 46.58 -4.29
N THR A 34 -18.63 45.80 -5.23
CA THR A 34 -19.75 46.19 -6.10
C THR A 34 -20.97 45.32 -5.81
N THR A 35 -22.12 45.95 -5.54
CA THR A 35 -23.39 45.24 -5.36
C THR A 35 -24.31 45.46 -6.54
N LYS A 36 -24.79 44.38 -7.14
CA LYS A 36 -25.81 44.39 -8.19
C LYS A 36 -27.09 43.78 -7.64
N THR A 37 -28.19 44.52 -7.75
CA THR A 37 -29.52 44.03 -7.38
C THR A 37 -30.34 43.86 -8.65
N GLY A 38 -30.93 42.69 -8.85
CA GLY A 38 -31.74 42.39 -10.03
C GLY A 38 -32.84 41.37 -9.75
N PRO A 39 -33.54 40.89 -10.81
CA PRO A 39 -34.61 39.89 -10.67
C PRO A 39 -34.15 38.58 -10.02
N ASN A 40 -32.85 38.27 -10.14
CA ASN A 40 -32.22 37.07 -9.62
C ASN A 40 -31.65 37.25 -8.20
N GLY A 41 -32.00 38.33 -7.50
CA GLY A 41 -31.53 38.66 -6.16
C GLY A 41 -30.31 39.58 -6.13
N VAL A 42 -29.59 39.54 -5.01
CA VAL A 42 -28.41 40.37 -4.76
C VAL A 42 -27.15 39.58 -5.10
N ILE A 43 -26.28 40.19 -5.90
CA ILE A 43 -24.96 39.67 -6.25
C ILE A 43 -23.90 40.66 -5.79
N ARG A 44 -22.94 40.18 -5.00
CA ARG A 44 -21.80 40.97 -4.52
C ARG A 44 -20.53 40.54 -5.26
N HIS A 45 -19.82 41.49 -5.84
CA HIS A 45 -18.51 41.31 -6.43
C HIS A 45 -17.46 41.98 -5.54
N LEU A 46 -16.41 41.25 -5.21
CA LEU A 46 -15.29 41.66 -4.38
C LEU A 46 -14.02 41.53 -5.22
N ASP A 47 -13.24 42.59 -5.33
CA ASP A 47 -12.03 42.64 -6.14
C ASP A 47 -10.87 43.25 -5.34
N GLY A 48 -9.70 42.59 -5.39
CA GLY A 48 -8.42 42.98 -4.77
C GLY A 48 -8.33 42.66 -3.28
N ASP A 49 -7.29 41.93 -2.87
CA ASP A 49 -6.98 41.53 -1.46
C ASP A 49 -8.24 41.13 -0.66
N VAL A 50 -9.05 40.24 -1.24
CA VAL A 50 -10.33 39.83 -0.66
C VAL A 50 -10.06 38.93 0.53
N TRP A 51 -10.63 39.28 1.67
CA TRP A 51 -10.60 38.48 2.89
C TRP A 51 -12.00 38.36 3.50
N ILE A 52 -12.49 37.13 3.53
CA ILE A 52 -13.80 36.74 4.06
C ILE A 52 -13.60 35.86 5.29
N LEU A 53 -14.42 36.06 6.32
CA LEU A 53 -14.45 35.25 7.52
C LEU A 53 -15.87 34.74 7.78
N GLN A 54 -16.03 33.45 8.07
CA GLN A 54 -17.27 32.86 8.54
C GLN A 54 -16.94 31.85 9.65
N ASP A 55 -17.40 32.13 10.88
CA ASP A 55 -17.00 31.38 12.08
C ASP A 55 -15.46 31.29 12.22
N THR A 56 -14.89 30.08 12.12
CA THR A 56 -13.44 29.84 12.13
C THR A 56 -12.82 29.78 10.73
N LEU A 57 -13.63 29.74 9.68
CA LEU A 57 -13.17 29.64 8.30
C LEU A 57 -12.79 31.02 7.76
N SER A 58 -11.53 31.16 7.37
CA SER A 58 -11.01 32.34 6.68
C SER A 58 -10.71 31.99 5.22
N VAL A 59 -11.19 32.81 4.30
CA VAL A 59 -10.96 32.67 2.86
C VAL A 59 -10.29 33.92 2.33
N THR A 60 -9.15 33.77 1.66
CA THR A 60 -8.46 34.86 0.95
C THR A 60 -8.32 34.55 -0.53
N CYS A 61 -8.51 35.54 -1.39
CA CYS A 61 -8.36 35.44 -2.85
C CYS A 61 -8.23 36.83 -3.49
N GLU A 62 -7.96 36.91 -4.80
CA GLU A 62 -7.96 38.20 -5.50
C GLU A 62 -9.37 38.63 -5.91
N HIS A 63 -10.22 37.68 -6.31
CA HIS A 63 -11.59 37.97 -6.77
C HIS A 63 -12.60 37.04 -6.12
N ALA A 64 -13.74 37.59 -5.67
CA ALA A 64 -14.87 36.79 -5.22
C ALA A 64 -16.22 37.31 -5.71
N ARG A 65 -17.13 36.38 -6.00
CA ARG A 65 -18.54 36.67 -6.31
C ARG A 65 -19.43 35.89 -5.37
N PHE A 66 -20.30 36.57 -4.65
CA PHE A 66 -21.32 35.94 -3.82
C PHE A 66 -22.71 36.19 -4.36
N GLU A 67 -23.46 35.11 -4.59
CA GLU A 67 -24.83 35.12 -5.07
C GLU A 67 -25.79 34.76 -3.93
N GLU A 68 -26.43 35.77 -3.32
CA GLU A 68 -27.23 35.58 -2.09
C GLU A 68 -28.47 34.70 -2.30
N ALA A 69 -29.09 34.78 -3.48
CA ALA A 69 -30.30 34.01 -3.77
C ALA A 69 -30.03 32.50 -3.77
N THR A 70 -28.85 32.09 -4.28
CA THR A 70 -28.44 30.68 -4.41
C THR A 70 -27.58 30.23 -3.23
N GLY A 71 -26.89 31.15 -2.54
CA GLY A 71 -25.92 30.83 -1.49
C GLY A 71 -24.62 30.28 -2.07
N ILE A 72 -24.19 30.78 -3.23
CA ILE A 72 -22.98 30.32 -3.90
C ILE A 72 -21.89 31.39 -3.80
N LEU A 73 -20.72 30.98 -3.31
CA LEU A 73 -19.51 31.79 -3.28
C LEU A 73 -18.53 31.25 -4.33
N TYR A 74 -18.14 32.12 -5.25
CA TYR A 74 -17.05 31.91 -6.20
C TYR A 74 -15.82 32.67 -5.72
N SER A 75 -14.67 32.01 -5.69
CA SER A 75 -13.36 32.59 -5.36
C SER A 75 -12.39 32.26 -6.48
N GLU A 76 -11.63 33.24 -6.95
CA GLU A 76 -10.69 33.11 -8.05
C GLU A 76 -9.35 33.78 -7.73
N GLU A 77 -8.29 33.15 -8.21
CA GLU A 77 -6.88 33.51 -8.08
C GLU A 77 -6.35 33.50 -6.64
N LYS A 78 -5.28 32.72 -6.42
CA LYS A 78 -4.61 32.55 -5.11
C LYS A 78 -5.59 32.24 -3.97
N VAL A 79 -6.56 31.37 -4.23
CA VAL A 79 -7.55 31.02 -3.24
C VAL A 79 -6.88 30.25 -2.11
N HIS A 80 -7.05 30.72 -0.87
CA HIS A 80 -6.53 30.07 0.33
C HIS A 80 -7.63 30.01 1.39
N PHE A 81 -8.04 28.79 1.73
CA PHE A 81 -8.94 28.50 2.83
C PHE A 81 -8.12 28.13 4.06
N ILE A 82 -8.46 28.71 5.20
CA ILE A 82 -7.75 28.57 6.47
C ILE A 82 -8.76 28.26 7.57
N GLU A 83 -8.58 27.11 8.21
CA GLU A 83 -9.23 26.68 9.44
C GLU A 83 -8.16 26.24 10.44
N PRO A 84 -8.50 26.08 11.74
CA PRO A 84 -7.51 25.73 12.77
C PRO A 84 -6.69 24.46 12.47
N THR A 85 -7.30 23.44 11.85
CA THR A 85 -6.66 22.14 11.56
C THR A 85 -6.52 21.84 10.07
N ARG A 86 -6.99 22.74 9.20
CA ARG A 86 -7.07 22.49 7.75
C ARG A 86 -6.73 23.74 6.97
N GLN A 87 -5.90 23.59 5.96
CA GLN A 87 -5.62 24.63 4.98
C GLN A 87 -5.75 24.07 3.57
N MET A 88 -6.28 24.87 2.64
CA MET A 88 -6.38 24.51 1.24
C MET A 88 -5.99 25.68 0.34
N TRP A 89 -5.16 25.40 -0.67
CA TRP A 89 -4.78 26.33 -1.73
C TRP A 89 -5.34 25.84 -3.07
N ALA A 90 -5.81 26.76 -3.92
CA ALA A 90 -6.28 26.48 -5.27
C ALA A 90 -6.25 27.75 -6.15
N ASP A 91 -6.36 27.56 -7.47
CA ASP A 91 -6.55 28.68 -8.41
C ASP A 91 -7.99 29.18 -8.39
N LYS A 92 -8.96 28.29 -8.21
CA LYS A 92 -10.39 28.61 -8.13
C LYS A 92 -11.11 27.74 -7.11
N ALA A 93 -12.15 28.29 -6.50
CA ALA A 93 -13.06 27.50 -5.68
C ALA A 93 -14.51 28.00 -5.77
N THR A 94 -15.44 27.07 -5.70
CA THR A 94 -16.87 27.33 -5.61
C THR A 94 -17.43 26.63 -4.37
N TYR A 95 -18.06 27.38 -3.48
CA TYR A 95 -18.72 26.86 -2.29
C TYR A 95 -20.24 27.02 -2.42
N PHE A 96 -20.96 25.93 -2.20
CA PHE A 96 -22.42 25.84 -2.24
C PHE A 96 -22.93 25.73 -0.80
N GLU A 97 -23.22 26.87 -0.18
CA GLU A 97 -23.55 26.98 1.26
C GLU A 97 -24.77 26.13 1.64
N LYS A 98 -25.79 26.10 0.79
CA LYS A 98 -27.04 25.35 1.07
C LYS A 98 -26.86 23.84 1.02
N ASP A 99 -25.84 23.36 0.32
CA ASP A 99 -25.64 21.93 0.07
C ASP A 99 -24.43 21.35 0.80
N GLY A 100 -23.65 22.17 1.54
CA GLY A 100 -22.42 21.72 2.17
C GLY A 100 -21.42 21.13 1.16
N ARG A 101 -21.30 21.75 -0.02
CA ARG A 101 -20.42 21.27 -1.10
C ARG A 101 -19.38 22.31 -1.48
N ALA A 102 -18.17 21.85 -1.74
CA ALA A 102 -17.10 22.69 -2.27
C ALA A 102 -16.46 22.03 -3.50
N ILE A 103 -16.10 22.84 -4.49
CA ILE A 103 -15.29 22.42 -5.63
C ILE A 103 -14.08 23.34 -5.66
N ALA A 104 -12.88 22.78 -5.70
CA ALA A 104 -11.66 23.56 -5.93
C ALA A 104 -10.90 23.00 -7.13
N GLU A 105 -10.32 23.89 -7.94
CA GLU A 105 -9.71 23.57 -9.23
C GLU A 105 -8.41 24.36 -9.41
N GLY A 106 -7.42 23.72 -10.02
CA GLY A 106 -6.11 24.28 -10.33
C GLY A 106 -5.14 24.24 -9.14
N HIS A 107 -4.04 23.49 -9.30
CA HIS A 107 -2.96 23.34 -8.32
C HIS A 107 -3.46 23.14 -6.88
N VAL A 108 -4.46 22.28 -6.72
CA VAL A 108 -5.10 22.08 -5.42
C VAL A 108 -4.10 21.43 -4.47
N ARG A 109 -3.91 22.06 -3.32
CA ARG A 109 -3.12 21.54 -2.21
C ARG A 109 -3.94 21.61 -0.94
N ILE A 110 -4.09 20.51 -0.23
CA ILE A 110 -4.79 20.47 1.07
C ILE A 110 -3.80 19.95 2.11
N LEU A 111 -3.65 20.68 3.20
CA LEU A 111 -2.92 20.25 4.38
C LEU A 111 -3.91 20.11 5.53
N GLN A 112 -4.05 18.90 6.05
CA GLN A 112 -4.89 18.62 7.20
C GLN A 112 -4.12 17.72 8.17
N ASP A 113 -3.87 18.24 9.37
CA ASP A 113 -3.05 17.58 10.39
C ASP A 113 -1.67 17.15 9.83
N SER A 114 -1.44 15.85 9.64
CA SER A 114 -0.22 15.28 9.04
C SER A 114 -0.40 14.75 7.61
N ILE A 115 -1.57 14.98 7.00
CA ILE A 115 -1.91 14.53 5.65
C ILE A 115 -1.80 15.70 4.68
N LEU A 116 -1.02 15.50 3.63
CA LEU A 116 -0.88 16.43 2.51
C LEU A 116 -1.50 15.82 1.26
N VAL A 117 -2.42 16.53 0.62
CA VAL A 117 -3.07 16.12 -0.62
C VAL A 117 -2.75 17.12 -1.73
N HIS A 118 -2.40 16.60 -2.91
CA HIS A 118 -2.27 17.34 -4.15
C HIS A 118 -3.20 16.76 -5.22
N CYS A 119 -3.82 17.61 -6.03
CA CYS A 119 -4.58 17.21 -7.21
C CYS A 119 -4.88 18.40 -8.13
N ASP A 120 -5.40 18.14 -9.32
CA ASP A 120 -5.88 19.19 -10.23
C ASP A 120 -7.25 19.72 -9.80
N ARG A 121 -8.10 18.85 -9.24
CA ARG A 121 -9.45 19.19 -8.78
C ARG A 121 -9.91 18.33 -7.59
N VAL A 122 -10.63 18.96 -6.67
CA VAL A 122 -11.34 18.27 -5.58
C VAL A 122 -12.81 18.66 -5.55
N ASN A 123 -13.69 17.67 -5.33
CA ASN A 123 -15.09 17.87 -4.98
C ASN A 123 -15.30 17.38 -3.54
N TYR A 124 -15.65 18.27 -2.62
CA TYR A 124 -15.90 17.96 -1.22
C TYR A 124 -17.41 17.98 -0.91
N ASN A 125 -17.85 17.01 -0.10
CA ASN A 125 -19.20 16.94 0.46
C ASN A 125 -19.11 16.81 1.98
N GLU A 126 -19.68 17.79 2.68
CA GLU A 126 -19.63 17.90 4.14
C GLU A 126 -20.48 16.81 4.82
N ASP A 127 -21.70 16.57 4.34
CA ASP A 127 -22.62 15.55 4.90
C ASP A 127 -22.01 14.14 4.93
N ARG A 128 -21.20 13.81 3.92
CA ARG A 128 -20.51 12.51 3.78
C ARG A 128 -19.09 12.53 4.32
N GLU A 129 -18.59 13.71 4.70
CA GLU A 129 -17.18 13.98 5.00
C GLU A 129 -16.22 13.38 3.95
N GLU A 130 -16.56 13.55 2.68
CA GLU A 130 -15.93 12.86 1.55
C GLU A 130 -15.34 13.87 0.56
N ALA A 131 -14.07 13.67 0.21
CA ALA A 131 -13.39 14.36 -0.88
C ALA A 131 -13.17 13.39 -2.05
N LEU A 132 -13.58 13.80 -3.24
CA LEU A 132 -13.25 13.14 -4.50
C LEU A 132 -12.20 13.98 -5.22
N LEU A 133 -11.08 13.35 -5.56
CA LEU A 133 -9.85 13.97 -6.06
C LEU A 133 -9.63 13.52 -7.50
N TYR A 134 -9.26 14.44 -8.38
CA TYR A 134 -9.13 14.20 -9.82
C TYR A 134 -7.86 14.85 -10.37
N GLY A 135 -7.13 14.10 -11.19
CA GLY A 135 -5.93 14.53 -11.91
C GLY A 135 -4.72 14.69 -10.99
N ASN A 136 -3.61 14.03 -11.34
CA ASN A 136 -2.33 14.11 -10.62
C ASN A 136 -2.49 13.99 -9.10
N VAL A 137 -3.32 13.06 -8.64
CA VAL A 137 -3.65 12.91 -7.22
C VAL A 137 -2.45 12.33 -6.48
N SER A 138 -2.07 12.96 -5.38
CA SER A 138 -1.07 12.45 -4.43
C SER A 138 -1.55 12.71 -3.01
N ILE A 139 -1.60 11.65 -2.20
CA ILE A 139 -1.93 11.70 -0.78
C ILE A 139 -0.69 11.23 -0.02
N PHE A 140 -0.15 12.09 0.84
CA PHE A 140 1.05 11.80 1.62
C PHE A 140 0.74 11.90 3.12
N SER A 141 0.99 10.80 3.84
CA SER A 141 1.02 10.79 5.31
C SER A 141 2.44 11.08 5.79
N MET A 142 2.62 12.22 6.46
CA MET A 142 3.92 12.59 7.03
C MET A 142 4.31 11.73 8.23
N THR A 143 3.32 11.20 8.96
CA THR A 143 3.53 10.34 10.13
C THR A 143 4.04 8.97 9.70
N ASP A 144 3.38 8.37 8.70
CA ASP A 144 3.63 6.99 8.29
C ASP A 144 4.68 6.92 7.16
N ARG A 145 5.05 8.08 6.60
CA ARG A 145 5.94 8.22 5.43
C ARG A 145 5.44 7.39 4.23
N VAL A 146 4.13 7.33 4.08
CA VAL A 146 3.42 6.65 2.99
C VAL A 146 2.88 7.69 2.01
N MET A 147 3.17 7.50 0.74
CA MET A 147 2.62 8.27 -0.37
C MET A 147 1.76 7.36 -1.25
N ILE A 148 0.55 7.80 -1.59
CA ILE A 148 -0.35 7.12 -2.52
C ILE A 148 -0.67 8.07 -3.66
N THR A 149 -0.32 7.69 -4.89
CA THR A 149 -0.55 8.48 -6.10
C THR A 149 -1.49 7.77 -7.06
N GLY A 150 -2.16 8.53 -7.94
CA GLY A 150 -3.05 8.03 -9.01
C GLY A 150 -3.81 9.17 -9.68
N ASP A 151 -4.66 8.89 -10.68
CA ASP A 151 -5.43 9.95 -11.36
C ASP A 151 -6.82 10.20 -10.74
N HIS A 152 -7.36 9.23 -9.99
CA HIS A 152 -8.63 9.40 -9.29
C HIS A 152 -8.56 8.86 -7.86
N GLY A 153 -8.82 9.74 -6.90
CA GLY A 153 -8.75 9.47 -5.48
C GLY A 153 -10.05 9.77 -4.74
N LYS A 154 -10.24 9.09 -3.61
CA LYS A 154 -11.32 9.35 -2.67
C LYS A 154 -10.73 9.34 -1.27
N TYR A 155 -11.16 10.28 -0.44
CA TYR A 155 -10.82 10.32 0.98
C TYR A 155 -12.06 10.55 1.82
N ASN A 156 -12.30 9.69 2.81
CA ASN A 156 -13.37 9.84 3.80
C ASN A 156 -12.76 10.11 5.17
N ARG A 157 -13.07 11.27 5.75
CA ARG A 157 -12.49 11.72 7.01
C ARG A 157 -12.97 10.89 8.19
N ALA A 158 -14.29 10.72 8.34
CA ALA A 158 -14.89 10.00 9.47
C ALA A 158 -14.38 8.55 9.62
N ARG A 159 -13.97 7.92 8.51
CA ARG A 159 -13.45 6.55 8.49
C ARG A 159 -11.93 6.46 8.38
N GLU A 160 -11.24 7.60 8.26
CA GLU A 160 -9.81 7.65 7.97
C GLU A 160 -9.43 6.70 6.82
N TYR A 161 -10.18 6.79 5.72
CA TYR A 161 -10.13 5.85 4.61
C TYR A 161 -9.82 6.56 3.30
N GLY A 162 -8.77 6.10 2.61
CA GLY A 162 -8.40 6.51 1.26
C GLY A 162 -8.62 5.40 0.24
N MET A 163 -9.03 5.75 -0.95
CA MET A 163 -9.05 4.88 -2.12
C MET A 163 -8.41 5.60 -3.30
N MET A 164 -7.53 4.92 -4.02
CA MET A 164 -6.87 5.42 -5.22
C MET A 164 -7.07 4.46 -6.38
N THR A 165 -7.33 5.02 -7.55
CA THR A 165 -7.60 4.32 -8.81
C THR A 165 -6.90 5.03 -9.96
N GLU A 166 -6.89 4.38 -11.14
CA GLU A 166 -6.24 4.88 -12.36
C GLU A 166 -4.72 5.03 -12.18
N GLN A 167 -4.01 3.91 -12.38
CA GLN A 167 -2.57 3.76 -12.15
C GLN A 167 -2.13 4.08 -10.71
N PRO A 168 -2.80 3.52 -9.68
CA PRO A 168 -2.46 3.82 -8.31
C PRO A 168 -1.10 3.19 -7.91
N VAL A 169 -0.28 3.97 -7.20
CA VAL A 169 1.00 3.52 -6.65
C VAL A 169 1.07 3.92 -5.18
N LEU A 170 1.43 2.97 -4.32
CA LEU A 170 1.78 3.22 -2.93
C LEU A 170 3.30 3.12 -2.79
N THR A 171 3.92 4.14 -2.24
CA THR A 171 5.34 4.20 -1.92
C THR A 171 5.51 4.44 -0.42
N ARG A 172 6.26 3.56 0.26
CA ARG A 172 6.68 3.73 1.65
C ARG A 172 8.18 3.95 1.69
N HIS A 173 8.62 4.99 2.40
CA HIS A 173 10.03 5.31 2.56
C HIS A 173 10.55 4.86 3.94
N PHE A 174 11.63 4.09 3.96
CA PHE A 174 12.31 3.67 5.18
C PHE A 174 13.43 4.65 5.56
N GLU A 175 14.00 4.50 6.77
CA GLU A 175 15.10 5.37 7.23
C GLU A 175 16.41 5.15 6.46
N SER A 176 16.59 3.98 5.85
CA SER A 176 17.80 3.55 5.15
C SER A 176 17.91 4.00 3.69
N ASP A 177 17.12 4.98 3.24
CA ASP A 177 16.95 5.36 1.81
C ASP A 177 16.35 4.25 0.93
N ASP A 178 15.90 3.15 1.56
CA ASP A 178 15.13 2.07 0.93
C ASP A 178 13.65 2.48 0.77
N SER A 179 12.99 1.93 -0.24
CA SER A 179 11.57 2.15 -0.48
C SER A 179 10.84 0.88 -0.91
N LEU A 180 9.64 0.71 -0.38
CA LEU A 180 8.68 -0.29 -0.82
C LEU A 180 7.70 0.36 -1.79
N VAL A 181 7.59 -0.18 -2.99
CA VAL A 181 6.65 0.25 -4.02
C VAL A 181 5.62 -0.84 -4.27
N ILE A 182 4.34 -0.51 -4.16
CA ILE A 182 3.22 -1.41 -4.39
C ILE A 182 2.28 -0.80 -5.43
N GLN A 183 1.93 -1.56 -6.44
CA GLN A 183 1.05 -1.15 -7.54
C GLN A 183 -0.12 -2.14 -7.68
N GLY A 184 -1.23 -1.66 -8.24
CA GLY A 184 -2.38 -2.46 -8.61
C GLY A 184 -3.41 -1.64 -9.40
N ARG A 185 -4.64 -2.12 -9.56
CA ARG A 185 -5.73 -1.34 -10.15
C ARG A 185 -6.45 -0.45 -9.14
N ILE A 186 -6.52 -0.89 -7.89
CA ILE A 186 -7.18 -0.19 -6.78
C ILE A 186 -6.29 -0.31 -5.55
N ILE A 187 -5.98 0.81 -4.89
CA ILE A 187 -5.33 0.83 -3.58
C ILE A 187 -6.31 1.43 -2.58
N GLU A 188 -6.65 0.67 -1.55
CA GLU A 188 -7.40 1.15 -0.38
C GLU A 188 -6.45 1.23 0.80
N TYR A 189 -6.50 2.33 1.56
CA TYR A 189 -5.66 2.54 2.74
C TYR A 189 -6.51 3.04 3.91
N PHE A 190 -6.36 2.36 5.05
CA PHE A 190 -7.05 2.66 6.31
C PHE A 190 -6.02 3.29 7.25
N PHE A 191 -5.99 4.62 7.31
CA PHE A 191 -4.93 5.38 7.98
C PHE A 191 -4.87 5.07 9.48
N GLY A 192 -6.01 5.00 10.17
CA GLY A 192 -6.04 4.66 11.60
C GLY A 192 -5.63 3.22 11.95
N GLU A 193 -5.61 2.32 10.96
CA GLU A 193 -5.22 0.90 11.12
C GLU A 193 -3.84 0.59 10.53
N GLU A 194 -3.23 1.54 9.80
CA GLU A 194 -2.00 1.36 9.01
C GLU A 194 -2.08 0.10 8.13
N PHE A 195 -3.20 -0.03 7.42
CA PHE A 195 -3.56 -1.22 6.66
C PHE A 195 -3.91 -0.87 5.22
N ALA A 196 -3.31 -1.59 4.27
CA ALA A 196 -3.55 -1.42 2.85
C ALA A 196 -4.15 -2.68 2.21
N VAL A 197 -5.08 -2.49 1.28
CA VAL A 197 -5.59 -3.53 0.39
C VAL A 197 -5.31 -3.12 -1.05
N VAL A 198 -4.57 -3.97 -1.78
CA VAL A 198 -4.30 -3.74 -3.20
C VAL A 198 -5.01 -4.77 -4.06
N THR A 199 -5.94 -4.21 -4.83
CA THR A 199 -6.85 -4.74 -5.85
C THR A 199 -6.31 -4.90 -7.27
N ASP A 200 -6.13 -6.10 -7.86
CA ASP A 200 -5.97 -6.15 -9.33
C ASP A 200 -4.51 -6.05 -9.81
N SER A 201 -3.92 -7.08 -10.43
CA SER A 201 -2.58 -6.99 -11.04
C SER A 201 -1.54 -6.42 -10.07
N VAL A 202 -1.48 -6.98 -8.86
CA VAL A 202 -0.59 -6.50 -7.81
C VAL A 202 0.86 -6.71 -8.23
N GLN A 203 1.67 -5.67 -8.08
CA GLN A 203 3.12 -5.73 -8.19
C GLN A 203 3.75 -5.09 -6.96
N ILE A 204 4.74 -5.76 -6.38
CA ILE A 204 5.51 -5.30 -5.22
C ILE A 204 6.97 -5.26 -5.62
N ILE A 205 7.66 -4.17 -5.30
CA ILE A 205 9.09 -3.96 -5.57
C ILE A 205 9.74 -3.37 -4.33
N ARG A 206 10.84 -3.98 -3.90
CA ARG A 206 11.74 -3.46 -2.87
C ARG A 206 13.13 -4.04 -3.11
N GLU A 207 14.11 -3.20 -3.40
CA GLU A 207 15.47 -3.64 -3.78
C GLU A 207 15.44 -4.71 -4.90
N GLU A 208 16.07 -5.88 -4.72
CA GLU A 208 16.08 -7.01 -5.67
C GLU A 208 14.84 -7.92 -5.55
N PHE A 209 13.93 -7.63 -4.62
CA PHE A 209 12.71 -8.37 -4.41
C PHE A 209 11.57 -7.84 -5.29
N HIS A 210 10.98 -8.75 -6.05
CA HIS A 210 9.79 -8.50 -6.86
C HIS A 210 8.72 -9.53 -6.55
N ALA A 211 7.47 -9.12 -6.38
CA ALA A 211 6.36 -10.04 -6.25
C ALA A 211 5.16 -9.61 -7.11
N TRP A 212 4.44 -10.60 -7.62
CA TRP A 212 3.23 -10.42 -8.41
C TRP A 212 2.09 -11.24 -7.84
N GLY A 213 0.85 -10.75 -7.94
CA GLY A 213 -0.35 -11.45 -7.52
C GLY A 213 -1.63 -10.73 -7.97
N GLN A 214 -2.78 -11.11 -7.43
CA GLN A 214 -4.07 -10.46 -7.71
C GLN A 214 -4.60 -9.64 -6.52
N LYS A 215 -4.25 -10.11 -5.32
CA LYS A 215 -4.78 -9.80 -3.99
C LYS A 215 -3.73 -9.45 -2.94
N LEU A 216 -3.45 -8.19 -2.56
CA LEU A 216 -2.57 -7.95 -1.40
C LEU A 216 -3.34 -7.39 -0.21
N PHE A 217 -3.04 -7.94 0.95
CA PHE A 217 -3.32 -7.37 2.26
C PHE A 217 -1.98 -7.03 2.91
N TYR A 218 -1.77 -5.78 3.28
CA TYR A 218 -0.53 -5.31 3.89
C TYR A 218 -0.83 -4.61 5.20
N TRP A 219 -0.43 -5.24 6.31
CA TRP A 219 -0.59 -4.72 7.67
C TRP A 219 0.76 -4.20 8.15
N GLU A 220 0.91 -2.88 8.17
CA GLU A 220 2.18 -2.23 8.50
C GLU A 220 2.54 -2.46 9.96
N LYS A 221 1.64 -2.13 10.88
CA LYS A 221 1.84 -2.31 12.33
C LYS A 221 2.02 -3.77 12.77
N ALA A 222 1.42 -4.70 12.03
CA ALA A 222 1.55 -6.13 12.30
C ALA A 222 2.72 -6.77 11.55
N GLU A 223 3.50 -5.97 10.80
CA GLU A 223 4.66 -6.40 10.03
C GLU A 223 4.36 -7.65 9.19
N ARG A 224 3.26 -7.60 8.42
CA ARG A 224 2.75 -8.76 7.68
C ARG A 224 2.21 -8.37 6.30
N ALA A 225 2.53 -9.17 5.30
CA ALA A 225 1.97 -9.07 3.95
C ALA A 225 1.38 -10.41 3.51
N LYS A 226 0.14 -10.41 3.00
CA LYS A 226 -0.50 -11.62 2.46
C LYS A 226 -0.96 -11.41 1.03
N LEU A 227 -0.37 -12.18 0.13
CA LEU A 227 -0.57 -12.09 -1.31
C LEU A 227 -1.33 -13.30 -1.83
N PHE A 228 -2.36 -13.06 -2.65
CA PHE A 228 -3.27 -14.06 -3.20
C PHE A 228 -3.31 -14.01 -4.73
N GLY A 229 -3.77 -15.11 -5.32
CA GLY A 229 -4.08 -15.20 -6.75
C GLY A 229 -2.86 -15.60 -7.57
N ALA A 230 -2.38 -16.83 -7.33
CA ALA A 230 -1.17 -17.39 -7.93
C ALA A 230 0.07 -16.48 -7.79
N PRO A 231 0.42 -16.05 -6.55
CA PRO A 231 1.60 -15.24 -6.32
C PRO A 231 2.88 -15.85 -6.89
N LEU A 232 3.68 -14.99 -7.51
CA LEU A 232 5.04 -15.28 -7.96
C LEU A 232 5.97 -14.29 -7.28
N LEU A 233 6.94 -14.77 -6.52
CA LEU A 233 7.97 -13.96 -5.88
C LEU A 233 9.30 -14.27 -6.55
N LYS A 234 10.10 -13.25 -6.75
CA LYS A 234 11.44 -13.34 -7.29
C LYS A 234 12.38 -12.53 -6.41
N HIS A 235 13.48 -13.15 -6.01
CA HIS A 235 14.58 -12.49 -5.34
C HIS A 235 15.86 -12.91 -6.05
N ASN A 236 16.53 -11.96 -6.71
CA ASN A 236 17.64 -12.27 -7.63
C ASN A 236 17.25 -13.30 -8.70
N PHE A 237 17.72 -14.54 -8.58
CA PHE A 237 17.39 -15.65 -9.48
C PHE A 237 16.45 -16.69 -8.89
N ASP A 238 16.14 -16.57 -7.60
CA ASP A 238 15.24 -17.49 -6.91
C ASP A 238 13.79 -17.14 -7.24
N ILE A 239 12.96 -18.17 -7.35
CA ILE A 239 11.54 -18.04 -7.64
C ILE A 239 10.75 -18.83 -6.60
N LEU A 240 9.77 -18.18 -5.98
CA LEU A 240 8.77 -18.82 -5.14
C LEU A 240 7.39 -18.62 -5.77
N ALA A 241 6.58 -19.67 -5.83
CA ALA A 241 5.22 -19.61 -6.34
C ALA A 241 4.26 -20.43 -5.47
N ALA A 242 3.01 -20.00 -5.36
CA ALA A 242 1.96 -20.70 -4.62
C ALA A 242 0.57 -20.16 -4.97
N ASP A 243 -0.49 -20.69 -4.36
CA ASP A 243 -1.84 -20.09 -4.46
C ASP A 243 -1.97 -18.88 -3.52
N THR A 244 -1.22 -18.89 -2.41
CA THR A 244 -1.16 -17.81 -1.42
C THR A 244 0.25 -17.74 -0.80
N VAL A 245 0.72 -16.53 -0.55
CA VAL A 245 1.94 -16.25 0.20
C VAL A 245 1.64 -15.38 1.41
N ASP A 246 2.20 -15.74 2.56
CA ASP A 246 2.12 -14.98 3.81
C ASP A 246 3.55 -14.68 4.28
N ALA A 247 3.92 -13.40 4.31
CA ALA A 247 5.24 -12.93 4.69
C ALA A 247 5.15 -12.15 6.01
N TYR A 248 6.10 -12.40 6.90
CA TYR A 248 6.22 -11.77 8.20
C TYR A 248 7.58 -11.09 8.32
N PHE A 249 7.58 -9.91 8.92
CA PHE A 249 8.75 -9.08 9.10
C PHE A 249 8.97 -8.78 10.58
N ALA A 250 10.21 -8.43 10.93
CA ALA A 250 10.57 -7.84 12.21
C ALA A 250 11.59 -6.73 11.97
N GLU A 251 11.31 -5.52 12.47
CA GLU A 251 12.16 -4.35 12.24
C GLU A 251 12.43 -4.11 10.75
N ASN A 252 11.38 -4.29 9.93
CA ASN A 252 11.41 -4.22 8.46
C ASN A 252 12.27 -5.29 7.73
N LYS A 253 12.79 -6.30 8.43
CA LYS A 253 13.49 -7.45 7.83
C LYS A 253 12.59 -8.66 7.69
N LEU A 254 12.75 -9.43 6.61
CA LEU A 254 11.96 -10.63 6.37
C LEU A 254 12.40 -11.74 7.33
N ILE A 255 11.48 -12.28 8.13
CA ILE A 255 11.79 -13.35 9.11
C ILE A 255 11.13 -14.68 8.75
N ARG A 256 10.04 -14.66 7.97
CA ARG A 256 9.26 -15.85 7.64
C ARG A 256 8.44 -15.67 6.37
N VAL A 257 8.43 -16.68 5.51
CA VAL A 257 7.54 -16.77 4.34
C VAL A 257 6.83 -18.12 4.35
N ILE A 258 5.51 -18.10 4.18
CA ILE A 258 4.67 -19.29 4.07
C ILE A 258 4.01 -19.31 2.69
N LEU A 259 4.35 -20.30 1.90
CA LEU A 259 3.72 -20.64 0.62
C LEU A 259 2.63 -21.70 0.89
N THR A 260 1.39 -21.46 0.45
CA THR A 260 0.27 -22.39 0.64
C THR A 260 -0.41 -22.72 -0.69
N GLY A 261 -0.75 -23.99 -0.89
CA GLY A 261 -1.39 -24.50 -2.11
C GLY A 261 -0.39 -25.23 -2.99
N GLN A 262 -0.31 -24.89 -4.26
CA GLN A 262 0.72 -25.43 -5.18
C GLN A 262 2.09 -24.76 -4.93
N ALA A 263 2.68 -25.01 -3.75
CA ALA A 263 3.94 -24.37 -3.38
C ALA A 263 5.10 -24.91 -4.22
N LEU A 264 5.86 -24.00 -4.83
CA LEU A 264 7.05 -24.24 -5.63
C LEU A 264 8.14 -23.27 -5.21
N ALA A 265 9.35 -23.78 -5.03
CA ALA A 265 10.54 -22.97 -4.89
C ALA A 265 11.62 -23.47 -5.84
N THR A 266 12.29 -22.56 -6.55
CA THR A 266 13.41 -22.89 -7.42
C THR A 266 14.57 -21.93 -7.20
N SER A 267 15.78 -22.46 -7.20
CA SER A 267 17.02 -21.69 -7.07
C SER A 267 18.09 -22.25 -8.00
N PRO A 268 18.69 -21.46 -8.90
CA PRO A 268 19.77 -21.94 -9.76
C PRO A 268 20.98 -22.41 -8.98
N VAL A 269 21.57 -23.51 -9.46
CA VAL A 269 22.82 -24.07 -8.91
C VAL A 269 24.03 -23.21 -9.27
N ASP A 270 23.88 -22.35 -10.28
CA ASP A 270 24.89 -21.45 -10.80
C ASP A 270 24.21 -20.19 -11.35
N THR A 271 24.72 -19.01 -10.98
CA THR A 271 24.13 -17.71 -11.38
C THR A 271 24.49 -17.29 -12.81
N VAL A 272 25.45 -17.96 -13.45
CA VAL A 272 25.84 -17.72 -14.86
C VAL A 272 25.06 -18.62 -15.79
N LEU A 273 25.02 -19.93 -15.51
CA LEU A 273 24.35 -20.90 -16.36
C LEU A 273 22.84 -20.96 -16.13
N LEU A 274 22.37 -20.55 -14.95
CA LEU A 274 20.97 -20.57 -14.49
C LEU A 274 20.29 -21.96 -14.47
N LYS A 275 20.94 -22.98 -15.03
CA LYS A 275 20.54 -24.37 -15.03
C LYS A 275 21.73 -25.27 -14.67
N PRO A 276 21.49 -26.40 -13.99
CA PRO A 276 20.19 -26.84 -13.47
C PRO A 276 19.73 -26.02 -12.26
N VAL A 277 18.47 -26.21 -11.83
CA VAL A 277 17.89 -25.53 -10.67
C VAL A 277 17.61 -26.52 -9.55
N ASN A 278 17.94 -26.15 -8.32
CA ASN A 278 17.34 -26.77 -7.14
C ASN A 278 15.84 -26.48 -7.17
N ARG A 279 15.01 -27.47 -6.85
CA ARG A 279 13.55 -27.39 -6.96
C ARG A 279 12.90 -28.08 -5.77
N MET A 280 11.95 -27.41 -5.13
CA MET A 280 11.12 -27.97 -4.05
C MET A 280 9.65 -27.77 -4.35
N THR A 281 8.81 -28.76 -4.04
CA THR A 281 7.36 -28.62 -4.09
C THR A 281 6.68 -29.27 -2.90
N GLY A 282 5.48 -28.78 -2.56
CA GLY A 282 4.62 -29.35 -1.53
C GLY A 282 3.29 -28.59 -1.42
N HIS A 283 2.44 -28.99 -0.49
CA HIS A 283 1.19 -28.28 -0.21
C HIS A 283 1.39 -27.00 0.63
N VAL A 284 2.30 -27.07 1.61
CA VAL A 284 2.72 -25.92 2.41
C VAL A 284 4.23 -25.92 2.48
N MET A 285 4.85 -24.77 2.21
CA MET A 285 6.28 -24.57 2.34
C MET A 285 6.55 -23.34 3.17
N GLU A 286 7.37 -23.49 4.20
CA GLU A 286 7.70 -22.43 5.15
C GLU A 286 9.20 -22.19 5.15
N PHE A 287 9.60 -20.94 4.95
CA PHE A 287 10.98 -20.47 5.02
C PHE A 287 11.14 -19.64 6.29
N ILE A 288 12.17 -19.93 7.07
CA ILE A 288 12.59 -19.14 8.22
C ILE A 288 13.90 -18.46 7.87
N PHE A 289 14.00 -17.17 8.20
CA PHE A 289 15.17 -16.34 7.92
C PHE A 289 15.83 -15.92 9.22
N LEU A 290 17.17 -15.90 9.22
CA LEU A 290 18.01 -15.38 10.30
C LEU A 290 19.14 -14.57 9.65
N ASP A 291 19.35 -13.34 10.11
CA ASP A 291 20.37 -12.42 9.58
C ASP A 291 20.32 -12.25 8.04
N ASP A 292 19.10 -12.13 7.50
CA ASP A 292 18.81 -11.97 6.06
C ASP A 292 19.18 -13.19 5.18
N GLU A 293 19.54 -14.33 5.80
CA GLU A 293 19.76 -15.62 5.14
C GLU A 293 18.66 -16.63 5.49
N ILE A 294 18.43 -17.61 4.62
CA ILE A 294 17.53 -18.73 4.92
C ILE A 294 18.21 -19.62 5.96
N ASP A 295 17.57 -19.80 7.10
CA ASP A 295 18.00 -20.72 8.17
C ASP A 295 17.39 -22.12 7.97
N SER A 296 16.07 -22.18 7.76
CA SER A 296 15.38 -23.45 7.65
C SER A 296 14.18 -23.41 6.71
N ILE A 297 13.91 -24.57 6.11
CA ILE A 297 12.81 -24.78 5.16
C ILE A 297 12.01 -25.99 5.59
N TYR A 298 10.70 -25.83 5.72
CA TYR A 298 9.76 -26.90 6.10
C TYR A 298 8.74 -27.09 4.99
N VAL A 299 8.75 -28.25 4.36
CA VAL A 299 7.83 -28.62 3.27
C VAL A 299 6.88 -29.71 3.76
N ASN A 300 5.58 -29.49 3.64
CA ASN A 300 4.54 -30.41 4.10
C ASN A 300 3.54 -30.71 2.99
N GLY A 301 3.10 -31.98 2.91
CA GLY A 301 2.09 -32.48 1.99
C GLY A 301 2.66 -32.80 0.63
N ASN A 302 2.90 -34.09 0.35
CA ASN A 302 3.52 -34.60 -0.87
C ASN A 302 4.79 -33.83 -1.23
N ALA A 303 5.67 -33.65 -0.24
CA ALA A 303 6.87 -32.88 -0.36
C ALA A 303 7.86 -33.56 -1.32
N THR A 304 8.41 -32.81 -2.26
CA THR A 304 9.48 -33.27 -3.15
C THR A 304 10.63 -32.28 -3.15
N SER A 305 11.86 -32.74 -3.17
CA SER A 305 13.04 -31.91 -3.37
C SER A 305 13.99 -32.54 -4.38
N THR A 306 14.41 -31.75 -5.36
CA THR A 306 15.52 -32.04 -6.26
C THR A 306 16.62 -31.03 -5.95
N TYR A 307 17.80 -31.50 -5.57
CA TYR A 307 18.95 -30.63 -5.33
C TYR A 307 20.23 -31.20 -5.94
N TYR A 308 21.10 -30.31 -6.41
CA TYR A 308 22.34 -30.67 -7.08
C TYR A 308 23.52 -30.44 -6.15
N ILE A 309 24.35 -31.46 -5.99
CA ILE A 309 25.50 -31.46 -5.09
C ILE A 309 26.72 -30.94 -5.84
N ARG A 310 27.40 -29.94 -5.26
CA ARG A 310 28.69 -29.44 -5.74
C ARG A 310 29.73 -29.52 -4.64
N GLU A 311 30.96 -29.82 -5.01
CA GLU A 311 32.12 -29.85 -4.13
C GLU A 311 33.31 -29.28 -4.89
N GLU A 312 34.00 -28.29 -4.32
CA GLU A 312 35.10 -27.53 -4.97
C GLU A 312 34.72 -26.95 -6.36
N GLY A 313 33.44 -26.61 -6.56
CA GLY A 313 32.93 -26.07 -7.82
C GLY A 313 32.57 -27.13 -8.87
N GLU A 314 32.86 -28.41 -8.62
CA GLU A 314 32.48 -29.52 -9.49
C GLU A 314 31.13 -30.12 -9.10
N GLY A 315 30.29 -30.43 -10.09
CA GLY A 315 29.08 -31.21 -9.86
C GLY A 315 29.42 -32.65 -9.46
N LYS A 316 28.87 -33.13 -8.34
CA LYS A 316 29.06 -34.52 -7.87
C LYS A 316 27.84 -35.40 -8.19
N GLY A 317 26.66 -34.80 -8.29
CA GLY A 317 25.43 -35.50 -8.64
C GLY A 317 24.19 -34.68 -8.29
N ALA A 318 23.05 -35.33 -8.31
CA ALA A 318 21.78 -34.77 -7.88
C ALA A 318 21.04 -35.77 -6.99
N ASN A 319 20.31 -35.27 -6.00
CA ASN A 319 19.40 -36.06 -5.18
C ASN A 319 17.98 -35.62 -5.48
N VAL A 320 17.12 -36.61 -5.74
CA VAL A 320 15.68 -36.44 -5.83
C VAL A 320 15.07 -37.19 -4.66
N VAL A 321 14.37 -36.49 -3.78
CA VAL A 321 13.72 -37.06 -2.59
C VAL A 321 12.26 -36.66 -2.52
N SER A 322 11.43 -37.54 -1.98
CA SER A 322 10.02 -37.27 -1.72
C SER A 322 9.56 -37.91 -0.42
N GLY A 323 8.53 -37.33 0.18
CA GLY A 323 7.85 -37.85 1.36
C GLY A 323 6.65 -37.01 1.75
N ASP A 324 6.01 -37.32 2.87
CA ASP A 324 4.91 -36.52 3.41
C ASP A 324 5.43 -35.15 3.89
N LYS A 325 6.66 -35.12 4.42
CA LYS A 325 7.35 -33.92 4.89
C LYS A 325 8.84 -33.93 4.55
N ILE A 326 9.38 -32.75 4.31
CA ILE A 326 10.83 -32.51 4.18
C ILE A 326 11.20 -31.30 5.03
N ASN A 327 12.13 -31.47 5.96
CA ASN A 327 12.73 -30.38 6.74
C ASN A 327 14.19 -30.21 6.31
N MET A 328 14.60 -28.97 6.08
CA MET A 328 15.97 -28.62 5.72
C MET A 328 16.51 -27.54 6.66
N TRP A 329 17.78 -27.69 7.00
CA TRP A 329 18.54 -26.68 7.74
C TRP A 329 19.74 -26.24 6.92
N MET A 330 19.96 -24.94 6.90
CA MET A 330 21.01 -24.28 6.15
C MET A 330 22.13 -23.82 7.10
N SER A 331 23.35 -23.71 6.58
CA SER A 331 24.50 -23.15 7.26
C SER A 331 25.41 -22.53 6.21
N GLU A 332 25.80 -21.26 6.40
CA GLU A 332 26.67 -20.52 5.46
C GLU A 332 26.14 -20.56 4.01
N GLY A 333 24.82 -20.36 3.85
CA GLY A 333 24.13 -20.42 2.55
C GLY A 333 24.06 -21.82 1.90
N GLN A 334 24.51 -22.88 2.57
CA GLN A 334 24.49 -24.25 2.05
C GLN A 334 23.59 -25.17 2.89
N MET A 335 23.00 -26.17 2.26
CA MET A 335 22.20 -27.17 2.97
C MET A 335 23.09 -28.03 3.87
N SER A 336 22.86 -27.95 5.18
CA SER A 336 23.58 -28.69 6.22
C SER A 336 22.92 -30.03 6.52
N TRP A 337 21.59 -30.03 6.68
CA TRP A 337 20.81 -31.23 7.00
C TRP A 337 19.50 -31.26 6.22
N ILE A 338 19.11 -32.46 5.80
CA ILE A 338 17.80 -32.77 5.23
C ILE A 338 17.19 -33.96 5.97
N TYR A 339 15.95 -33.82 6.39
CA TYR A 339 15.17 -34.86 7.06
C TYR A 339 13.86 -35.07 6.31
N VAL A 340 13.61 -36.31 5.88
CA VAL A 340 12.43 -36.69 5.09
C VAL A 340 11.61 -37.68 5.92
N GLU A 341 10.30 -37.42 6.04
CA GLU A 341 9.38 -38.22 6.86
C GLU A 341 8.14 -38.62 6.06
N GLY A 342 7.70 -39.87 6.22
CA GLY A 342 6.45 -40.40 5.65
C GLY A 342 6.56 -40.77 4.16
N GLY A 343 6.25 -42.03 3.81
CA GLY A 343 6.24 -42.48 2.40
C GLY A 343 7.53 -42.21 1.63
N THR A 344 8.68 -42.30 2.29
CA THR A 344 9.93 -41.72 1.77
C THR A 344 10.51 -42.48 0.58
N GLU A 345 10.80 -41.78 -0.51
CA GLU A 345 11.56 -42.29 -1.64
C GLU A 345 12.70 -41.33 -1.97
N GLY A 346 13.90 -41.87 -2.25
CA GLY A 346 15.08 -41.07 -2.57
C GLY A 346 15.94 -41.75 -3.63
N THR A 347 16.35 -40.98 -4.64
CA THR A 347 17.23 -41.46 -5.71
C THR A 347 18.41 -40.50 -5.88
N TYR A 348 19.62 -41.04 -5.78
CA TYR A 348 20.85 -40.32 -6.11
C TYR A 348 21.25 -40.58 -7.57
N TYR A 349 21.44 -39.51 -8.32
CA TYR A 349 21.94 -39.52 -9.68
C TYR A 349 23.40 -39.05 -9.69
N PRO A 350 24.37 -39.93 -10.00
CA PRO A 350 25.76 -39.52 -10.17
C PRO A 350 25.90 -38.43 -11.25
N ASN A 351 26.93 -37.59 -11.17
CA ASN A 351 27.11 -36.43 -12.07
C ASN A 351 26.85 -36.71 -13.57
N ARG A 352 27.29 -37.88 -14.08
CA ARG A 352 27.06 -38.32 -15.47
C ARG A 352 25.58 -38.39 -15.90
N LEU A 353 24.67 -38.60 -14.95
CA LEU A 353 23.21 -38.69 -15.17
C LEU A 353 22.46 -37.48 -14.64
N ALA A 354 23.08 -36.64 -13.80
CA ALA A 354 22.43 -35.48 -13.17
C ALA A 354 21.95 -34.46 -14.22
N GLY A 355 22.67 -34.29 -15.33
CA GLY A 355 22.27 -33.41 -16.44
C GLY A 355 21.14 -33.95 -17.32
N GLN A 356 20.71 -35.20 -17.12
CA GLN A 356 19.63 -35.86 -17.90
C GLN A 356 18.30 -35.91 -17.13
N ILE A 357 18.22 -35.28 -15.95
CA ILE A 357 16.98 -35.17 -15.19
C ILE A 357 16.06 -34.21 -15.95
N GLU A 358 15.26 -34.75 -16.88
CA GLU A 358 14.18 -34.01 -17.54
C GLU A 358 12.94 -33.96 -16.65
N GLU A 359 12.45 -32.73 -16.43
CA GLU A 359 11.31 -32.43 -15.58
C GLU A 359 10.00 -32.57 -16.36
N GLU A 360 9.39 -33.77 -16.37
CA GLU A 360 7.97 -33.93 -16.70
C GLU A 360 7.19 -34.43 -15.47
N ASP A 361 6.28 -33.55 -15.01
CA ASP A 361 5.08 -33.85 -14.22
C ASP A 361 5.18 -34.99 -13.18
N GLY A 362 6.10 -34.83 -12.23
CA GLY A 362 6.18 -35.70 -11.04
C GLY A 362 6.67 -37.12 -11.29
N ARG A 363 7.17 -37.45 -12.48
CA ARG A 363 7.79 -38.76 -12.78
C ARG A 363 9.09 -38.56 -13.54
N VAL A 364 10.22 -38.79 -12.86
CA VAL A 364 11.53 -38.86 -13.54
C VAL A 364 11.55 -40.13 -14.40
N LYS A 365 11.33 -39.98 -15.71
CA LYS A 365 11.72 -41.00 -16.68
C LYS A 365 13.20 -40.79 -16.99
N LEU A 366 14.03 -41.76 -16.60
CA LEU A 366 15.31 -41.94 -17.27
C LEU A 366 14.98 -42.24 -18.74
N THR A 367 15.40 -41.38 -19.67
CA THR A 367 15.35 -41.71 -21.09
C THR A 367 16.29 -42.89 -21.31
N GLU A 368 15.72 -44.10 -21.42
CA GLU A 368 16.45 -45.28 -21.85
C GLU A 368 17.00 -45.03 -23.26
N ARG A 369 18.26 -44.59 -23.34
CA ARG A 369 19.09 -44.77 -24.52
C ARG A 369 20.48 -45.26 -24.14
N GLU A 370 20.52 -46.58 -24.12
CA GLU A 370 21.60 -47.47 -24.55
C GLU A 370 22.84 -47.63 -23.66
N PHE A 371 23.28 -48.89 -23.65
CA PHE A 371 24.25 -49.57 -22.78
C PHE A 371 25.67 -49.00 -22.78
#